data_AF-M2Y814-F1
#
_entry.id   AF-M2Y814-F1
#
_cell.length_a   1.000
_cell.length_b   1.000
_cell.length_c   1.000
_cell.angle_alpha   90.00
_cell.angle_beta   90.00
_cell.angle_gamma   90.00
#
_symmetry.space_group_name_H-M   'P 1'
#
loop_
_entity.id
_entity.type
_entity.pdbx_description
1 polymer ?
#
loop_
_entity_poly.entity_id
_entity_poly.type
_entity_poly.pdbx_seq_one_letter_code
_entity_poly.pdbx_strand_id
1 'polypeptide(L)'
;MKVENDVVQEDKESSNPVVDNYLSAKKRERCYEARDRYFLCLDNVERRNGRQASYDGVDCIEEYRQYTNHCLSSWVRYFNQQRKIAQSKPRDFVPKQNK
;
A
#
# COMPACT_ATOMS: atom_id res chain seq x y z
N MET A 1 16.51 47.34 22.10
CA MET A 1 15.21 47.20 21.41
C MET A 1 15.05 45.71 21.14
N LYS A 2 14.36 45.00 22.07
CA LYS A 2 13.03 44.36 21.92
C LYS A 2 12.99 43.32 20.79
N VAL A 3 13.10 42.00 21.11
CA VAL A 3 12.04 40.93 21.22
C VAL A 3 11.27 40.76 19.90
N GLU A 4 11.04 39.60 19.25
CA GLU A 4 10.54 38.25 19.62
C GLU A 4 11.08 37.20 18.59
N ASN A 5 11.43 35.94 18.87
CA ASN A 5 10.73 34.78 19.46
C ASN A 5 9.42 34.35 18.76
N ASP A 6 9.51 33.33 17.89
CA ASP A 6 8.44 32.35 17.60
C ASP A 6 9.15 31.07 17.08
N VAL A 7 9.34 30.00 17.86
CA VAL A 7 8.35 29.01 18.34
C VAL A 7 7.67 28.26 17.18
N VAL A 8 8.27 27.10 16.90
CA VAL A 8 7.60 25.79 16.78
C VAL A 8 6.79 25.49 15.50
N GLN A 9 7.27 24.47 14.76
CA GLN A 9 6.36 23.48 14.15
C GLN A 9 6.64 22.13 14.79
N GLU A 10 6.09 21.98 15.99
CA GLU A 10 5.71 20.72 16.63
C GLU A 10 4.89 19.93 15.59
N ASP A 11 5.38 18.74 15.26
CA ASP A 11 4.64 17.48 15.34
C ASP A 11 3.14 17.68 15.58
N LYS A 12 2.40 18.06 14.52
CA LYS A 12 0.94 18.04 14.58
C LYS A 12 0.49 16.59 14.59
N GLU A 13 0.43 16.02 15.79
CA GLU A 13 -0.41 14.88 16.13
C GLU A 13 -1.79 15.15 15.51
N SER A 14 -2.11 14.44 14.42
CA SER A 14 -3.37 14.60 13.73
C SER A 14 -4.45 14.09 14.66
N SER A 15 -5.28 14.99 15.18
CA SER A 15 -6.38 14.72 16.13
C SER A 15 -7.52 13.85 15.59
N ASN A 16 -7.29 13.14 14.48
CA ASN A 16 -8.22 12.19 13.92
C ASN A 16 -7.82 10.77 14.39
N PRO A 17 -8.54 10.19 15.38
CA PRO A 17 -8.20 8.89 15.96
C PRO A 17 -8.24 7.76 14.92
N VAL A 18 -8.90 7.98 13.78
CA VAL A 18 -8.87 7.07 12.64
C VAL A 18 -7.46 7.06 12.02
N VAL A 19 -6.87 8.23 11.76
CA VAL A 19 -5.57 8.35 11.09
C VAL A 19 -4.45 7.81 12.00
N ASP A 20 -4.51 8.15 13.27
CA ASP A 20 -3.52 7.74 14.27
C ASP A 20 -3.53 6.20 14.49
N ASN A 21 -4.73 5.61 14.45
CA ASN A 21 -4.90 4.17 14.49
C ASN A 21 -4.19 3.46 13.30
N TYR A 22 -4.18 4.03 12.09
CA TYR A 22 -3.47 3.47 10.94
C TYR A 22 -1.97 3.83 10.87
N LEU A 23 -1.51 4.82 11.64
CA LEU A 23 -0.11 5.21 11.76
C LEU A 23 0.68 4.35 12.77
N SER A 24 0.03 3.43 13.47
CA SER A 24 0.74 2.44 14.30
C SER A 24 1.54 1.47 13.43
N ALA A 25 2.82 1.28 13.78
CA ALA A 25 3.74 0.37 13.08
C ALA A 25 3.17 -1.06 12.95
N LYS A 26 2.54 -1.57 14.01
CA LYS A 26 1.91 -2.91 14.04
C LYS A 26 0.74 -3.03 13.05
N LYS A 27 0.00 -1.96 12.80
CA LYS A 27 -1.10 -1.99 11.81
C LYS A 27 -0.58 -1.92 10.39
N ARG A 28 0.48 -1.13 10.15
CA ARG A 28 1.18 -1.13 8.86
C ARG A 28 1.76 -2.51 8.53
N GLU A 29 2.37 -3.16 9.52
CA GLU A 29 2.89 -4.52 9.37
C GLU A 29 1.80 -5.50 8.90
N ARG A 30 0.66 -5.53 9.60
CA ARG A 30 -0.51 -6.35 9.19
C ARG A 30 -1.02 -6.01 7.79
N CYS A 31 -1.06 -4.73 7.43
CA CYS A 31 -1.43 -4.31 6.09
C CYS A 31 -0.45 -4.86 5.03
N TYR A 32 0.86 -4.77 5.28
CA TYR A 32 1.86 -5.30 4.35
C TYR A 32 1.80 -6.83 4.23
N GLU A 33 1.63 -7.55 5.34
CA GLU A 33 1.42 -8.99 5.31
C GLU A 33 0.19 -9.39 4.49
N ALA A 34 -0.94 -8.71 4.70
CA ALA A 34 -2.17 -8.99 3.97
C ALA A 34 -2.02 -8.64 2.47
N ARG A 35 -1.37 -7.53 2.15
CA ARG A 35 -1.03 -7.13 0.78
C ARG A 35 -0.19 -8.20 0.09
N ASP A 36 0.86 -8.68 0.74
CA ASP A 36 1.80 -9.62 0.15
C ASP A 36 1.14 -10.99 -0.08
N ARG A 37 0.27 -11.45 0.83
CA ARG A 37 -0.56 -12.64 0.61
C ARG A 37 -1.49 -12.49 -0.60
N TYR A 38 -2.18 -11.34 -0.71
CA TYR A 38 -3.06 -11.08 -1.84
C TYR A 38 -2.30 -11.07 -3.17
N PHE A 39 -1.18 -10.35 -3.25
CA PHE A 39 -0.40 -10.28 -4.49
C PHE A 39 0.28 -11.61 -4.84
N LEU A 40 0.72 -12.39 -3.85
CA LEU A 40 1.21 -13.75 -4.08
C LEU A 40 0.11 -14.67 -4.63
N CYS A 41 -1.13 -14.53 -4.16
CA CYS A 41 -2.25 -15.26 -4.73
C CYS A 41 -2.46 -14.89 -6.21
N LEU A 42 -2.49 -13.59 -6.53
CA LEU A 42 -2.62 -13.11 -7.92
C LEU A 42 -1.49 -13.65 -8.81
N ASP A 43 -0.23 -13.59 -8.36
CA ASP A 43 0.92 -14.12 -9.11
C ASP A 43 0.79 -15.62 -9.37
N ASN A 44 0.27 -16.38 -8.40
CA ASN A 44 0.03 -17.81 -8.56
C ASN A 44 -1.12 -18.12 -9.51
N VAL A 45 -2.15 -17.29 -9.55
CA VAL A 45 -3.25 -17.40 -10.52
C VAL A 45 -2.72 -17.10 -11.91
N GLU A 46 -1.95 -16.02 -12.06
CA GLU A 46 -1.33 -15.62 -13.34
C GLU A 46 -0.43 -16.70 -13.90
N ARG A 47 0.43 -17.28 -13.06
CA ARG A 47 1.31 -18.39 -13.43
C ARG A 47 0.56 -19.66 -13.81
N ARG A 48 -0.55 -19.98 -13.13
CA ARG A 48 -1.33 -21.20 -13.38
C ARG A 48 -2.18 -21.09 -14.64
N ASN A 49 -2.82 -19.94 -14.85
CA ASN A 49 -3.81 -19.77 -15.91
C ASN A 49 -3.25 -19.10 -17.17
N GLY A 50 -2.02 -18.58 -17.12
CA GLY A 50 -1.39 -17.88 -18.24
C GLY A 50 -2.11 -16.58 -18.64
N ARG A 51 -3.02 -16.07 -17.79
CA ARG A 51 -3.74 -14.80 -17.96
C ARG A 51 -3.49 -13.89 -16.78
N GLN A 52 -3.62 -12.59 -17.00
CA GLN A 52 -3.57 -11.62 -15.90
C GLN A 52 -4.74 -11.86 -14.92
N ALA A 53 -4.44 -11.83 -13.62
CA ALA A 53 -5.45 -12.01 -12.59
C ALA A 53 -6.25 -10.72 -12.43
N SER A 54 -7.54 -10.84 -12.15
CA SER A 54 -8.39 -9.69 -11.97
C SER A 54 -8.19 -9.08 -10.58
N TYR A 55 -8.18 -7.75 -10.53
CA TYR A 55 -7.98 -6.98 -9.29
C TYR A 55 -9.25 -6.80 -8.45
N ASP A 56 -10.38 -7.31 -8.96
CA ASP A 56 -11.68 -7.35 -8.29
C ASP A 56 -11.76 -8.46 -7.22
N GLY A 57 -10.70 -9.27 -7.09
CA GLY A 57 -10.57 -10.30 -6.08
C GLY A 57 -11.33 -11.59 -6.42
N VAL A 58 -11.87 -11.77 -7.63
CA VAL A 58 -12.62 -13.00 -7.97
C VAL A 58 -11.76 -14.26 -7.79
N ASP A 59 -10.50 -14.22 -8.22
CA ASP A 59 -9.59 -15.36 -8.11
C ASP A 59 -8.95 -15.51 -6.70
N CYS A 60 -9.00 -14.47 -5.86
CA CYS A 60 -8.28 -14.37 -4.57
C CYS A 60 -9.11 -13.61 -3.51
N ILE A 61 -10.38 -13.98 -3.36
CA ILE A 61 -11.37 -13.14 -2.65
C ILE A 61 -11.12 -13.05 -1.15
N GLU A 62 -10.58 -14.11 -0.56
CA GLU A 62 -10.30 -14.16 0.87
C GLU A 62 -9.11 -13.26 1.21
N GLU A 63 -8.02 -13.39 0.46
CA GLU A 63 -6.84 -12.54 0.62
C GLU A 63 -7.17 -11.09 0.29
N TYR A 64 -8.03 -10.84 -0.72
CA TYR A 64 -8.52 -9.51 -1.06
C TYR A 64 -9.26 -8.87 0.12
N ARG A 65 -10.19 -9.62 0.76
CA ARG A 65 -10.93 -9.13 1.93
C ARG A 65 -10.00 -8.77 3.08
N GLN A 66 -9.04 -9.64 3.40
CA GLN A 66 -8.08 -9.35 4.47
C GLN A 66 -7.20 -8.14 4.13
N TYR A 67 -6.75 -8.05 2.88
CA TYR A 67 -6.00 -6.91 2.39
C TYR A 67 -6.77 -5.59 2.52
N THR A 68 -8.03 -5.54 2.07
CA THR A 68 -8.86 -4.33 2.19
C THR A 68 -9.27 -4.02 3.62
N ASN A 69 -9.38 -5.02 4.50
CA ASN A 69 -9.72 -4.83 5.91
C ASN A 69 -8.54 -4.32 6.74
N HIS A 70 -7.31 -4.72 6.41
CA HIS A 70 -6.13 -4.33 7.17
C HIS A 70 -5.46 -3.05 6.65
N CYS A 71 -5.67 -2.70 5.38
CA CYS A 71 -5.06 -1.53 4.77
C CYS A 71 -6.03 -0.35 4.66
N LEU A 72 -5.46 0.86 4.78
CA LEU A 72 -6.13 2.09 4.38
C LEU A 72 -6.53 2.03 2.90
N SER A 73 -7.72 2.54 2.57
CA SER A 73 -8.21 2.60 1.19
C SER A 73 -7.27 3.36 0.24
N SER A 74 -6.63 4.43 0.72
CA SER A 74 -5.62 5.18 -0.04
C SER A 74 -4.39 4.34 -0.36
N TRP A 75 -3.96 3.48 0.58
CA TRP A 75 -2.85 2.55 0.41
C TRP A 75 -3.21 1.44 -0.55
N VAL A 76 -4.41 0.85 -0.41
CA VAL A 76 -4.92 -0.17 -1.34
C VAL A 76 -4.90 0.37 -2.77
N ARG A 77 -5.43 1.59 -2.97
CA ARG A 77 -5.43 2.25 -4.28
C ARG A 77 -4.01 2.44 -4.82
N TYR A 78 -3.09 2.92 -3.98
CA TYR A 78 -1.68 3.12 -4.36
C TYR A 78 -1.00 1.82 -4.77
N PHE A 79 -1.06 0.76 -3.94
CA PHE A 79 -0.41 -0.51 -4.24
C PHE A 79 -0.98 -1.19 -5.48
N ASN A 80 -2.30 -1.15 -5.66
CA ASN A 80 -2.92 -1.71 -6.87
C ASN A 80 -2.45 -0.94 -8.12
N GLN A 81 -2.31 0.38 -8.04
CA GLN A 81 -1.74 1.17 -9.13
C GLN A 81 -0.29 0.79 -9.40
N GLN A 82 0.54 0.63 -8.36
CA GLN A 82 1.94 0.22 -8.51
C GLN A 82 2.07 -1.16 -9.18
N ARG A 83 1.23 -2.12 -8.78
CA ARG A 83 1.23 -3.46 -9.39
C ARG A 83 0.83 -3.40 -10.87
N LYS A 84 -0.19 -2.62 -11.24
CA LYS A 84 -0.56 -2.40 -12.66
C LYS A 84 0.59 -1.80 -13.47
N ILE A 85 1.27 -0.80 -12.91
CA ILE A 85 2.45 -0.19 -13.55
C ILE A 85 3.57 -1.23 -13.71
N ALA A 86 3.83 -2.03 -12.69
CA ALA A 86 4.84 -3.09 -12.74
C ALA A 86 4.50 -4.14 -13.82
N GLN A 87 3.23 -4.53 -13.95
CA GLN A 87 2.77 -5.47 -14.97
C GLN A 87 2.82 -4.89 -16.39
N SER A 88 2.69 -3.57 -16.56
CA SER A 88 2.82 -2.91 -17.87
C SER A 88 4.26 -2.72 -18.33
N LYS A 89 5.23 -2.85 -17.42
CA LYS A 89 6.64 -2.65 -17.74
C LYS A 89 7.24 -3.96 -18.26
N PRO A 90 8.09 -3.90 -19.29
CA PRO A 90 8.88 -5.07 -19.67
C PRO A 90 9.74 -5.52 -18.48
N ARG A 91 9.97 -6.82 -18.34
CA ARG A 91 10.69 -7.39 -17.17
C ARG A 91 12.11 -6.83 -16.97
N ASP A 92 12.71 -6.29 -18.03
CA ASP A 92 14.04 -5.68 -18.01
C ASP A 92 14.04 -4.18 -17.65
N PHE A 93 12.90 -3.61 -17.26
CA PHE A 93 12.80 -2.23 -16.84
C PHE A 93 13.46 -2.02 -15.47
N VAL A 94 14.70 -1.53 -15.46
CA VAL A 94 15.37 -1.03 -14.25
C VAL A 94 15.04 0.47 -14.10
N PRO A 95 14.26 0.89 -13.09
CA PRO A 95 14.01 2.30 -12.85
C PRO A 95 15.33 2.99 -12.49
N LYS A 96 15.72 4.01 -13.24
CA LYS A 96 16.86 4.85 -12.86
C LYS A 96 16.49 5.58 -11.58
N GLN A 97 17.15 5.23 -10.48
CA GLN A 97 17.06 5.99 -9.23
C GLN A 97 17.89 7.26 -9.43
N ASN A 98 17.24 8.43 -9.40
CA ASN A 98 17.96 9.70 -9.36
C ASN A 98 18.41 9.91 -7.92
N LYS A 99 19.73 10.02 -7.74
CA LYS A 99 20.40 10.23 -6.46
C LYS A 99 20.49 11.72 -6.15
#